data_AF-A0A2G2FB94-F1
#
_entry.id   AF-A0A2G2FB94-F1
#
_cell.length_a   1.000
_cell.length_b   1.000
_cell.length_c   1.000
_cell.angle_alpha   90.00
_cell.angle_beta   90.00
_cell.angle_gamma   90.00
#
_symmetry.space_group_name_H-M   'P 1'
#
loop_
_entity.id
_entity.type
_entity.pdbx_description
1 polymer ?
#
loop_
_entity_poly.entity_id
_entity_poly.type
_entity_poly.pdbx_seq_one_letter_code
_entity_poly.pdbx_strand_id
1 'polypeptide(L)'
;MNSRTLTSQKALLAKEEGKLKKLLVAIKKLFAKEFLWVLLVLLLGLPLALIITYILETYASEQILEMTTKILKDKSLFMGAYLLSLVGIYFTRTVVGAIHLLTNKPKS
;
A
#
# COMPACT_ATOMS: atom_id res chain seq x y z
N MET A 1 23.50 34.71 28.10
CA MET A 1 22.69 33.90 27.15
C MET A 1 21.52 34.77 26.70
N ASN A 2 21.53 35.25 25.45
CA ASN A 2 20.61 36.31 24.98
C ASN A 2 19.20 35.77 24.70
N SER A 3 18.16 36.46 25.17
CA SER A 3 16.75 36.05 24.97
C SER A 3 16.40 35.86 23.49
N ARG A 4 17.04 36.62 22.58
CA ARG A 4 16.85 36.52 21.13
C ARG A 4 17.18 35.14 20.53
N THR A 5 18.20 34.43 21.04
CA THR A 5 18.55 33.09 20.51
C THR A 5 17.53 32.03 20.92
N LEU A 6 16.97 32.12 22.13
CA LEU A 6 15.90 31.23 22.61
C LEU A 6 14.58 31.43 21.83
N THR A 7 14.23 32.67 21.50
CA THR A 7 13.02 32.98 20.72
C THR A 7 13.15 32.50 19.27
N SER A 8 14.33 32.61 18.66
CA SER A 8 14.60 32.10 17.30
C SER A 8 14.52 30.57 17.20
N GLN A 9 15.01 29.84 18.22
CA GLN A 9 14.92 28.37 18.27
C GLN A 9 13.48 27.89 18.48
N LYS A 10 12.70 28.55 19.35
CA LYS A 10 11.28 28.24 19.54
C LYS A 10 10.44 28.48 18.27
N ALA A 11 10.77 29.50 17.49
CA ALA A 11 10.09 29.79 16.22
C ALA A 11 10.41 28.75 15.12
N LEU A 12 11.63 28.22 15.08
CA LEU A 12 12.02 27.15 14.17
C LEU A 12 11.32 25.82 14.53
N LEU A 13 11.30 25.46 15.81
CA LEU A 13 10.59 24.28 16.31
C LEU A 13 9.08 24.36 16.02
N ALA A 14 8.44 25.50 16.28
CA ALA A 14 7.02 25.70 15.95
C ALA A 14 6.74 25.62 14.44
N LYS A 15 7.70 26.02 13.59
CA LYS A 15 7.59 25.93 12.13
C LYS A 15 7.75 24.49 11.64
N GLU A 16 8.61 23.69 12.27
CA GLU A 16 8.76 22.26 12.01
C GLU A 16 7.57 21.44 12.51
N GLU A 17 7.09 21.72 13.73
CA GLU A 17 5.85 21.15 14.27
C GLU A 17 4.65 21.48 13.37
N GLY A 18 4.56 22.72 12.87
CA GLY A 18 3.53 23.14 11.92
C GLY A 18 3.58 22.36 10.59
N LYS A 19 4.77 22.00 10.11
CA LYS A 19 4.95 21.16 8.90
C LYS A 19 4.57 19.71 9.16
N LEU A 20 5.00 19.13 10.28
CA LEU A 20 4.65 17.77 10.67
C LEU A 20 3.14 17.61 10.89
N LYS A 21 2.50 18.59 11.54
CA LYS A 21 1.04 18.60 11.72
C LYS A 21 0.32 18.66 10.37
N LYS A 22 0.81 19.44 9.41
CA LYS A 22 0.26 19.48 8.04
C LYS A 22 0.45 18.14 7.32
N LEU A 23 1.60 17.49 7.46
CA LEU A 23 1.86 16.16 6.90
C LEU A 23 0.90 15.12 7.48
N LEU A 24 0.74 15.07 8.80
CA LEU A 24 -0.19 14.15 9.46
C LEU A 24 -1.65 14.40 9.07
N VAL A 25 -2.05 15.67 8.93
CA VAL A 25 -3.39 16.01 8.43
C VAL A 25 -3.56 15.58 6.98
N ALA A 26 -2.54 15.74 6.13
CA ALA A 26 -2.57 15.27 4.75
C ALA A 26 -2.65 13.74 4.66
N ILE A 27 -1.86 13.02 5.46
CA ILE A 27 -1.91 11.55 5.58
C ILE A 27 -3.28 11.13 6.09
N LYS A 28 -3.80 11.73 7.17
CA LYS A 28 -5.14 11.44 7.70
C LYS A 28 -6.23 11.68 6.67
N LYS A 29 -6.12 12.74 5.86
CA LYS A 29 -7.09 13.08 4.80
C LYS A 29 -7.00 12.12 3.61
N LEU A 30 -5.79 11.71 3.22
CA LEU A 30 -5.56 10.67 2.22
C LEU A 30 -6.12 9.33 2.68
N PHE A 31 -5.81 8.93 3.92
CA PHE A 31 -6.37 7.74 4.53
C PHE A 31 -7.88 7.83 4.61
N ALA A 32 -8.49 8.92 5.08
CA ALA A 32 -9.95 9.04 5.12
C ALA A 32 -10.60 8.93 3.73
N LYS A 33 -9.94 9.45 2.68
CA LYS A 33 -10.42 9.36 1.29
C LYS A 33 -10.30 7.94 0.72
N GLU A 34 -9.20 7.27 1.02
CA GLU A 34 -8.89 5.94 0.50
C GLU A 34 -9.28 4.81 1.49
N PHE A 35 -9.81 5.12 2.68
CA PHE A 35 -10.04 4.15 3.75
C PHE A 35 -11.02 3.06 3.30
N LEU A 36 -12.14 3.49 2.72
CA LEU A 36 -13.14 2.56 2.18
C LEU A 36 -12.55 1.70 1.06
N TRP A 37 -11.66 2.28 0.25
CA TRP A 37 -10.98 1.55 -0.83
C TRP A 37 -9.98 0.54 -0.28
N VAL A 38 -9.12 0.93 0.67
CA VAL A 38 -8.18 0.04 1.34
C VAL A 38 -8.93 -1.11 2.01
N LEU A 39 -10.04 -0.82 2.68
CA LEU A 39 -10.91 -1.83 3.29
C LEU A 39 -11.48 -2.79 2.24
N LEU A 40 -11.93 -2.27 1.10
CA LEU A 40 -12.41 -3.07 -0.03
C LEU A 40 -11.30 -3.95 -0.61
N VAL A 41 -10.08 -3.43 -0.78
CA VAL A 41 -8.92 -4.19 -1.27
C VAL A 41 -8.55 -5.31 -0.29
N LEU A 42 -8.55 -5.04 1.01
CA LEU A 42 -8.32 -6.06 2.04
C LEU A 42 -9.40 -7.16 1.97
N LEU A 43 -10.67 -6.77 1.83
CA LEU A 43 -11.77 -7.72 1.76
C LEU A 43 -11.72 -8.58 0.49
N LEU A 44 -11.44 -7.98 -0.67
CA LEU A 44 -11.31 -8.67 -1.95
C LEU A 44 -10.04 -9.52 -2.07
N GLY A 45 -8.98 -9.14 -1.36
CA GLY A 45 -7.75 -9.93 -1.30
C GLY A 45 -7.98 -11.31 -0.69
N LEU A 46 -8.91 -11.45 0.26
CA LEU A 46 -9.18 -12.72 0.96
C LEU A 46 -9.65 -13.84 0.01
N PRO A 47 -10.75 -13.68 -0.77
CA PRO A 47 -11.18 -14.72 -1.69
C PRO A 47 -10.16 -14.98 -2.80
N LEU A 48 -9.44 -13.95 -3.29
CA LEU A 48 -8.38 -14.14 -4.28
C LEU A 48 -7.22 -14.99 -3.74
N ALA A 49 -6.80 -14.71 -2.50
CA ALA A 49 -5.76 -15.48 -1.84
C ALA A 49 -6.18 -16.93 -1.63
N LEU A 50 -7.43 -17.19 -1.23
CA LEU A 50 -7.96 -18.55 -1.11
C LEU A 50 -7.93 -19.28 -2.44
N ILE A 51 -8.40 -18.64 -3.52
CA ILE A 51 -8.40 -19.24 -4.86
C ILE A 51 -6.96 -19.58 -5.31
N ILE A 52 -6.02 -18.64 -5.16
CA ILE A 52 -4.62 -18.86 -5.54
C ILE A 52 -3.99 -19.97 -4.71
N THR A 53 -4.24 -19.97 -3.39
CA THR A 53 -3.71 -21.01 -2.49
C THR A 53 -4.26 -22.38 -2.87
N TYR A 54 -5.57 -22.48 -3.11
CA TYR A 54 -6.21 -23.71 -3.56
C TYR A 54 -5.63 -24.21 -4.90
N ILE A 55 -5.42 -23.32 -5.86
CA ILE A 55 -4.82 -23.68 -7.15
C ILE A 55 -3.39 -24.20 -6.96
N LEU A 56 -2.59 -23.53 -6.13
CA LEU A 56 -1.21 -23.95 -5.85
C LEU A 56 -1.18 -25.31 -5.15
N GLU A 57 -2.00 -25.53 -4.14
CA GLU A 57 -2.03 -26.80 -3.41
C GLU A 57 -2.58 -27.95 -4.25
N THR A 58 -3.49 -27.68 -5.19
CA THR A 58 -4.14 -28.72 -6.00
C THR A 58 -3.37 -29.06 -7.27
N TYR A 59 -2.75 -28.07 -7.91
CA TYR A 59 -2.21 -28.21 -9.26
C TYR A 59 -0.71 -27.92 -9.39
N ALA A 60 -0.07 -27.31 -8.39
CA ALA A 60 1.38 -27.10 -8.46
C ALA A 60 2.12 -28.41 -8.21
N SER A 61 3.24 -28.58 -8.93
CA SER A 61 4.16 -29.68 -8.66
C SER A 61 4.86 -29.49 -7.31
N GLU A 62 5.32 -30.59 -6.71
CA GLU A 62 6.05 -30.57 -5.43
C GLU A 62 7.27 -29.62 -5.46
N GLN A 63 7.99 -29.58 -6.59
CA GLN A 63 9.12 -28.67 -6.78
C GLN A 63 8.72 -27.19 -6.70
N ILE A 64 7.57 -26.82 -7.27
CA ILE A 64 7.06 -25.44 -7.23
C ILE A 64 6.62 -25.11 -5.80
N LEU A 65 5.94 -26.03 -5.12
CA LEU A 65 5.54 -25.84 -3.71
C LEU A 65 6.76 -25.63 -2.81
N GLU A 66 7.79 -26.48 -2.94
CA GLU A 66 9.02 -26.40 -2.14
C GLU A 66 9.81 -25.10 -2.41
N MET A 67 9.88 -24.67 -3.68
CA MET A 67 10.49 -23.37 -4.01
C MET A 67 9.69 -22.21 -3.39
N THR A 68 8.36 -22.30 -3.44
CA THR A 68 7.47 -21.25 -2.94
C THR A 68 7.53 -21.14 -1.41
N THR A 69 7.53 -22.26 -0.69
CA THR A 69 7.68 -22.28 0.78
C THR A 69 9.04 -21.74 1.22
N LYS A 70 10.11 -22.06 0.48
CA LYS A 70 11.45 -21.51 0.74
C LYS A 70 11.50 -19.99 0.56
N ILE A 71 10.87 -19.45 -0.48
CA ILE A 71 10.74 -18.00 -0.69
C ILE A 71 9.95 -17.35 0.45
N LEU A 72 8.88 -18.01 0.89
CA LEU A 72 8.02 -17.56 1.98
C LEU A 72 8.66 -17.74 3.36
N LYS A 73 9.85 -18.33 3.48
CA LYS A 73 10.51 -18.65 4.77
C LYS A 73 9.59 -19.45 5.70
N ASP A 74 8.97 -20.50 5.16
CA ASP A 74 8.02 -21.37 5.85
C ASP A 74 6.78 -20.66 6.41
N LYS A 75 6.47 -19.46 5.89
CA LYS A 75 5.18 -18.83 6.11
C LYS A 75 4.10 -19.50 5.26
N SER A 76 2.87 -19.42 5.74
CA SER A 76 1.70 -19.96 5.03
C SER A 76 1.61 -19.44 3.59
N LEU A 77 1.34 -20.35 2.65
CA LEU A 77 1.06 -20.03 1.24
C LEU A 77 -0.05 -19.00 1.10
N PHE A 78 -1.07 -19.08 1.96
CA PHE A 78 -2.16 -18.10 2.00
C PHE A 78 -1.65 -16.68 2.26
N MET A 79 -0.70 -16.49 3.18
CA MET A 79 -0.16 -15.17 3.47
C MET A 79 0.57 -14.59 2.25
N GLY A 80 1.34 -15.43 1.55
CA GLY A 80 2.00 -15.05 0.30
C GLY A 80 1.00 -14.67 -0.79
N ALA A 81 0.02 -15.53 -1.02
CA ALA A 81 -1.05 -15.31 -1.99
C ALA A 81 -1.89 -14.07 -1.66
N TYR A 82 -2.12 -13.79 -0.38
CA TYR A 82 -2.83 -12.61 0.09
C TYR A 82 -2.06 -11.32 -0.19
N LEU A 83 -0.78 -11.26 0.20
CA LEU A 83 0.06 -10.11 -0.12
C LEU A 83 0.17 -9.88 -1.64
N LEU A 84 0.33 -10.95 -2.41
CA LEU A 84 0.36 -10.87 -3.86
C LEU A 84 -0.96 -10.35 -4.43
N SER A 85 -2.10 -10.78 -3.89
CA SER A 85 -3.43 -10.30 -4.29
C SER A 85 -3.60 -8.81 -4.00
N LEU A 86 -3.18 -8.33 -2.82
CA LEU A 86 -3.23 -6.90 -2.48
C LEU A 86 -2.37 -6.07 -3.46
N VAL A 87 -1.15 -6.52 -3.74
CA VAL A 87 -0.26 -5.86 -4.71
C VAL A 87 -0.86 -5.86 -6.11
N GLY A 88 -1.42 -6.99 -6.55
CA GLY A 88 -2.04 -7.14 -7.87
C GLY A 88 -3.24 -6.21 -8.08
N ILE A 89 -4.07 -6.00 -7.04
CA ILE A 89 -5.19 -5.06 -7.10
C ILE A 89 -4.68 -3.62 -7.28
N TYR A 90 -3.65 -3.21 -6.52
CA TYR A 90 -3.05 -1.88 -6.65
C TYR A 90 -2.32 -1.67 -7.98
N PHE A 91 -1.66 -2.71 -8.49
CA PHE A 91 -1.03 -2.69 -9.80
C PHE A 91 -2.08 -2.47 -10.90
N THR A 92 -3.18 -3.21 -10.86
CA THR A 92 -4.29 -3.07 -11.81
C THR A 92 -4.86 -1.64 -11.79
N ARG A 93 -5.09 -1.07 -10.60
CA ARG A 93 -5.55 0.34 -10.47
C ARG A 93 -4.57 1.32 -11.12
N THR A 94 -3.27 1.08 -10.97
CA THR A 94 -2.23 1.93 -11.57
C THR A 94 -2.25 1.84 -13.09
N VAL A 95 -2.36 0.64 -13.64
CA VAL A 95 -2.46 0.41 -15.09
C VAL A 95 -3.72 1.08 -15.67
N VAL A 96 -4.87 0.91 -15.02
CA VAL A 96 -6.13 1.56 -15.45
C VAL A 96 -5.99 3.09 -15.41
N GLY A 97 -5.35 3.63 -14.36
CA GLY A 97 -5.06 5.06 -14.26
C GLY A 97 -4.15 5.55 -15.38
N ALA A 98 -3.09 4.81 -15.70
CA ALA A 98 -2.20 5.13 -16.82
C ALA A 98 -2.93 5.09 -18.17
N ILE A 99 -3.79 4.08 -18.40
CA ILE A 99 -4.63 4.00 -19.59
C ILE A 99 -5.53 5.23 -19.68
N HIS A 100 -6.21 5.62 -18.60
CA HIS A 100 -7.07 6.81 -18.57
C HIS A 100 -6.32 8.11 -18.88
N LEU A 101 -5.06 8.23 -18.43
CA LEU A 101 -4.22 9.39 -18.76
C LEU A 101 -3.84 9.44 -20.23
N LEU A 102 -3.62 8.29 -20.87
CA LEU A 102 -3.26 8.18 -22.28
C LEU A 102 -4.46 8.34 -23.22
N THR A 103 -5.64 7.88 -22.80
CA THR A 103 -6.86 7.91 -23.64
C THR A 103 -7.64 9.21 -23.52
N ASN A 104 -7.57 9.90 -22.38
CA ASN A 104 -8.13 11.25 -22.25
C ASN A 104 -7.14 12.26 -22.81
N LYS A 105 -7.30 12.64 -24.09
CA LYS A 105 -6.61 13.79 -24.68
C LYS A 105 -6.77 15.00 -23.73
N PRO A 106 -5.70 15.78 -23.45
CA PRO A 106 -5.87 17.04 -22.74
C PRO A 106 -6.89 17.88 -23.50
N LYS A 107 -7.95 18.32 -22.82
CA LYS A 107 -8.91 19.26 -23.40
C LYS A 107 -8.13 20.50 -23.81
N SER A 108 -7.89 20.64 -25.12
CA SER A 108 -7.50 21.90 -25.74
C SER A 108 -8.63 22.91 -25.64
#